data_AF-A0A6V7KL96-F1
#
_entry.id   AF-A0A6V7KL96-F1
#
_cell.length_a   1.000
_cell.length_b   1.000
_cell.length_c   1.000
_cell.angle_alpha   90.00
_cell.angle_beta   90.00
_cell.angle_gamma   90.00
#
_symmetry.space_group_name_H-M   'P 1'
#
loop_
_entity.id
_entity.type
_entity.pdbx_description
1 polymer ?
#
loop_
_entity_poly.entity_id
_entity_poly.type
_entity_poly.pdbx_seq_one_letter_code
_entity_poly.pdbx_strand_id
1 'polypeptide(L)' 'VWGLTVHSLLYSFPGEHPRSSFFKNIGQGVTQLQVDSAGRLFSCGADGSMKVRQLPERDCVVHTLY' A
#
# COMPACT_ATOMS: atom_id res chain seq x y z
N VAL A 1 4.44 4.09 -0.63
CA VAL A 1 4.95 4.39 -1.99
C VAL A 1 6.00 5.48 -1.86
N TRP A 2 7.22 5.20 -2.30
CA TRP A 2 8.34 6.12 -2.21
C TRP A 2 8.75 6.57 -3.60
N GLY A 3 8.97 7.87 -3.76
CA GLY A 3 9.52 8.45 -4.97
C GLY A 3 11.03 8.44 -4.83
N LEU A 4 11.69 7.46 -5.45
CA LEU A 4 13.15 7.31 -5.31
C LEU A 4 13.91 8.48 -5.94
N THR A 5 13.41 9.03 -7.06
CA THR A 5 14.01 10.20 -7.73
C THR A 5 13.92 11.48 -6.90
N VAL A 6 12.83 11.66 -6.16
CA VAL A 6 12.56 12.84 -5.32
C VAL A 6 12.92 12.62 -3.85
N HIS A 7 13.42 11.42 -3.52
CA HIS A 7 13.79 10.99 -2.17
C HIS A 7 12.72 11.27 -1.11
N SER A 8 11.44 11.10 -1.46
CA SER A 8 10.31 11.46 -0.59
C SER A 8 9.22 10.38 -0.50
N LEU A 9 8.49 10.40 0.61
CA LEU A 9 7.31 9.56 0.80
C LEU A 9 6.15 10.15 -0.01
N LEU A 10 5.65 9.40 -0.99
CA LEU A 10 4.55 9.83 -1.84
C LEU A 10 3.20 9.45 -1.22
N TYR A 11 3.06 8.19 -0.81
CA TYR A 11 1.82 7.66 -0.23
C TYR A 11 2.11 6.71 0.92
N SER A 12 1.31 6.80 1.97
CA SER A 12 1.27 5.85 3.07
C SER A 12 -0.16 5.37 3.28
N PHE A 13 -0.32 4.09 3.60
CA PHE A 13 -1.61 3.46 3.85
C PHE A 13 -1.62 2.87 5.26
N PRO A 14 -1.69 3.71 6.31
CA PRO A 14 -1.66 3.23 7.68
C PRO A 14 -2.95 2.46 8.01
N GLY A 15 -2.83 1.44 8.86
CA GLY A 15 -3.99 0.66 9.32
C GLY A 15 -4.62 -0.22 8.24
N GLU A 16 -3.86 -0.59 7.21
CA GLU A 16 -4.34 -1.54 6.20
C GLU A 16 -4.43 -2.95 6.81
N HIS A 17 -5.56 -3.62 6.57
CA HIS A 17 -5.96 -4.87 7.23
C HIS A 17 -5.99 -4.74 8.77
N PRO A 18 -6.82 -3.81 9.30
CA PRO A 18 -6.87 -3.52 10.72
C PRO A 18 -7.44 -4.71 11.51
N ARG A 19 -6.95 -4.81 12.74
CA ARG A 19 -7.16 -5.89 13.69
C ARG A 19 -8.64 -6.26 13.88
N SER A 20 -8.98 -7.52 13.60
CA SER A 20 -10.24 -8.16 14.03
C SER A 20 -9.96 -9.45 14.82
N SER A 21 -8.94 -9.44 15.69
CA SER A 21 -8.62 -10.62 16.52
C SER A 21 -8.32 -10.22 17.96
N PHE A 22 -8.96 -10.93 18.90
CA PHE A 22 -8.78 -10.79 20.34
C PHE A 22 -7.39 -11.27 20.83
N PHE A 23 -6.68 -12.06 20.02
CA PHE A 23 -5.32 -12.52 20.33
C PHE A 23 -4.28 -11.57 19.74
N LYS A 24 -3.51 -10.92 20.62
CA LYS A 24 -2.69 -9.74 20.28
C LYS A 24 -1.50 -9.98 19.33
N ASN A 25 -1.14 -11.21 18.96
CA ASN A 25 0.18 -11.48 18.34
C ASN A 25 0.23 -12.46 17.15
N ILE A 26 -0.90 -12.98 16.63
CA ILE A 26 -0.86 -13.96 15.51
C ILE A 26 -1.71 -13.44 14.35
N GLY A 27 -1.08 -13.21 13.20
CA GLY A 27 -1.76 -12.91 11.93
C GLY A 27 -2.35 -11.51 11.81
N GLN A 28 -1.55 -10.46 11.98
CA GLN A 28 -2.01 -9.08 11.79
C GLN A 28 -1.21 -8.35 10.70
N GLY A 29 -1.91 -7.48 9.96
CA GLY A 29 -1.32 -6.61 8.95
C GLY A 29 -1.32 -7.21 7.55
N VAL A 30 -0.66 -6.47 6.65
CA VAL A 30 -0.47 -6.87 5.26
C VAL A 30 0.50 -8.06 5.22
N THR A 31 0.04 -9.18 4.65
CA THR A 31 0.83 -10.40 4.46
C THR A 31 1.43 -10.49 3.05
N GLN A 32 0.72 -9.93 2.06
CA GLN A 32 1.16 -9.94 0.67
C GLN A 32 0.87 -8.60 0.02
N LEU A 33 1.83 -8.15 -0.79
CA LEU A 33 1.72 -6.98 -1.65
C LEU A 33 2.11 -7.36 -3.06
N GLN A 34 1.32 -6.89 -4.03
CA GLN A 34 1.63 -7.04 -5.44
C GLN A 34 1.28 -5.75 -6.18
N VAL A 35 2.10 -5.39 -7.16
CA VAL A 35 1.79 -4.30 -8.10
C VAL A 35 1.76 -4.89 -9.49
N ASP A 36 0.70 -4.58 -10.25
CA ASP A 36 0.60 -5.02 -11.64
C ASP A 36 1.15 -3.98 -12.63
N SER A 37 1.21 -4.34 -13.91
CA SER A 37 1.64 -3.45 -14.98
C SER A 37 0.70 -2.28 -15.24
N ALA A 38 -0.53 -2.32 -14.71
CA ALA A 38 -1.50 -1.22 -14.79
C ALA A 38 -1.37 -0.24 -13.60
N GLY A 39 -0.37 -0.42 -12.74
CA GLY A 39 -0.15 0.45 -11.59
C GLY A 39 -1.15 0.23 -10.45
N ARG A 40 -1.82 -0.92 -10.40
CA ARG A 40 -2.70 -1.29 -9.28
C ARG A 40 -1.90 -1.97 -8.19
N LEU A 41 -2.02 -1.45 -6.97
CA LEU A 41 -1.50 -2.05 -5.75
C LEU A 41 -2.57 -2.97 -5.14
N PHE A 42 -2.21 -4.24 -4.98
CA PHE A 42 -2.99 -5.24 -4.28
C PHE A 42 -2.34 -5.48 -2.93
N SER A 43 -3.13 -5.42 -1.86
CA SER A 43 -2.72 -5.76 -0.50
C SER A 43 -3.66 -6.82 0.07
N CYS A 44 -3.08 -7.90 0.59
CA CYS A 44 -3.82 -8.98 1.25
C CYS A 44 -3.45 -9.02 2.73
N GLY A 45 -4.46 -9.10 3.59
CA GLY A 45 -4.28 -9.18 5.03
C GLY A 45 -4.45 -10.60 5.54
N ALA A 46 -3.88 -10.84 6.71
CA ALA A 46 -4.16 -12.05 7.49
C ALA A 46 -5.62 -12.11 8.00
N ASP A 47 -6.38 -11.02 7.85
CA ASP A 47 -7.82 -10.93 8.07
C ASP A 47 -8.65 -11.52 6.91
N GLY A 48 -7.99 -11.99 5.85
CA GLY A 48 -8.63 -12.53 4.65
C GLY A 48 -9.18 -11.44 3.72
N SER A 49 -8.94 -10.17 4.00
CA SER A 49 -9.35 -9.08 3.12
C SER A 49 -8.29 -8.78 2.07
N MET A 50 -8.74 -8.40 0.88
CA MET A 50 -7.90 -7.88 -0.19
C MET A 50 -8.33 -6.45 -0.49
N LYS A 51 -7.37 -5.51 -0.54
CA LYS A 51 -7.62 -4.13 -0.95
C LYS A 51 -6.85 -3.86 -2.23
N VAL A 52 -7.52 -3.17 -3.16
CA VAL A 52 -6.95 -2.79 -4.45
C VAL A 52 -6.95 -1.28 -4.56
N ARG A 53 -5.83 -0.70 -4.95
CA ARG A 53 -5.64 0.74 -5.06
C ARG A 53 -4.97 1.08 -6.38
N GLN A 54 -5.55 2.01 -7.13
CA GLN A 54 -4.87 2.58 -8.29
C GLN A 54 -3.76 3.50 -7.79
N LEU A 55 -2.52 3.22 -8.16
CA LEU A 55 -1.42 4.16 -7.94
C LEU A 55 -1.45 5.22 -9.05
N PRO A 56 -1.11 6.47 -8.74
CA PRO A 56 -0.94 7.51 -9.75
C PRO A 56 0.20 7.14 -10.71
N GLU A 57 0.10 7.62 -11.95
CA GLU A 57 1.16 7.44 -12.94
C GLU A 57 2.47 8.06 -12.44
N ARG A 58 3.59 7.39 -12.77
CA ARG A 58 4.92 7.76 -12.27
C ARG A 58 5.29 9.22 -12.57
N ASP A 59 4.87 9.74 -13.72
CA ASP A 59 5.23 11.08 -14.17
C ASP A 59 4.36 12.18 -13.53
N CYS A 60 3.11 11.87 -13.16
CA CYS A 60 2.21 12.83 -12.54
C CYS A 60 2.65 13.24 -11.14
N VAL A 61 3.29 12.35 -10.38
CA VAL A 61 3.63 12.63 -8.98
C VAL A 61 4.86 13.53 -8.85
N VAL A 62 5.81 13.45 -9.81
CA VAL A 62 7.02 14.27 -9.79
C VAL A 62 6.70 15.75 -10.04
N HIS A 63 5.70 16.05 -10.87
CA HIS A 63 5.27 17.41 -11.20
C HIS A 63 4.53 18.14 -10.07
N THR A 64 4.05 17.44 -9.03
CA THR A 64 3.32 18.09 -7.92
C THR A 64 4.25 18.64 -6.83
N LEU A 65 5.52 18.21 -6.82
CA LEU A 65 6.49 18.57 -5.78
C LEU A 65 7.52 19.64 -6.23
N TYR A 66 7.39 20.17 -7.45
CA TYR A 66 8.23 21.23 -8.01
C TYR A 66 7.39 22.33 -8.66
#